data_AF-A0A0E3PM15-F1
#
_entry.id   AF-A0A0E3PM15-F1
#
_cell.length_a   1.000
_cell.length_b   1.000
_cell.length_c   1.000
_cell.angle_alpha   90.00
_cell.angle_beta   90.00
_cell.angle_gamma   90.00
#
_symmetry.space_group_name_H-M   'P 1'
#
loop_
_entity.id
_entity.type
_entity.pdbx_description
1 polymer ?
#
loop_
_entity_poly.entity_id
_entity_poly.type
_entity_poly.pdbx_seq_one_letter_code
_entity_poly.pdbx_strand_id
1 'polypeptide(L)'
;MKNKARTICVVLLIFIALGTVASAGTETQLTQDERLTQRTAIYGNYVFWIESAGNDVHAYDLTTGNRADITGNSAGGKINAYGDKVVWTGDGESVYMYNISTGNKTMIADGRRVADIYGNYMVYTNNYHFDV
;
A
#
# COMPACT_ATOMS: atom_id res chain seq x y z
N MET A 1 -6.70 -24.44 -67.02
CA MET A 1 -6.91 -25.22 -65.78
C MET A 1 -6.02 -24.60 -64.69
N LYS A 2 -6.57 -23.75 -63.81
CA LYS A 2 -6.59 -23.90 -62.33
C LYS A 2 -5.23 -24.36 -61.76
N ASN A 3 -4.48 -23.52 -61.04
CA ASN A 3 -4.71 -23.26 -59.60
C ASN A 3 -4.38 -21.82 -59.17
N LYS A 4 -5.31 -21.28 -58.37
CA LYS A 4 -5.35 -19.95 -57.76
C LYS A 4 -4.74 -19.98 -56.35
N ALA A 5 -4.42 -18.78 -55.85
CA ALA A 5 -4.10 -18.42 -54.46
C ALA A 5 -2.65 -18.70 -54.00
N ARG A 6 -1.72 -17.87 -54.47
CA ARG A 6 -0.62 -17.40 -53.62
C ARG A 6 -0.97 -16.00 -53.15
N THR A 7 -0.76 -15.74 -51.86
CA THR A 7 -0.83 -14.43 -51.21
C THR A 7 -2.21 -14.02 -50.65
N ILE A 8 -2.67 -14.75 -49.65
CA ILE A 8 -3.48 -14.18 -48.55
C ILE A 8 -2.63 -14.40 -47.29
N CYS A 9 -1.74 -13.45 -46.95
CA CYS A 9 -1.13 -13.38 -45.62
C CYS A 9 -0.33 -12.09 -45.29
N VAL A 10 -0.18 -11.09 -46.18
CA VAL A 10 0.68 -9.92 -45.84
C VAL A 10 0.02 -8.56 -46.09
N VAL A 11 -1.22 -8.50 -46.58
CA VAL A 11 -1.96 -7.22 -46.71
C VAL A 11 -2.78 -6.89 -45.45
N LEU A 12 -2.83 -7.78 -44.45
CA LEU A 12 -3.36 -7.46 -43.12
C LEU A 12 -2.29 -6.82 -42.21
N LEU A 13 -1.40 -6.01 -42.78
CA LEU A 13 -0.29 -5.36 -42.07
C LEU A 13 -0.39 -3.84 -41.97
N ILE A 14 -1.53 -3.21 -42.33
CA ILE A 14 -1.56 -1.73 -42.40
C ILE A 14 -2.68 -1.03 -41.60
N PHE A 15 -3.71 -1.70 -41.05
CA PHE A 15 -4.85 -0.94 -40.47
C PHE A 15 -5.54 -1.46 -39.20
N ILE A 16 -4.82 -2.02 -38.22
CA ILE A 16 -5.37 -2.07 -36.84
C ILE A 16 -4.34 -1.55 -35.84
N ALA A 17 -4.61 -0.30 -35.43
CA ALA A 17 -4.17 0.36 -34.21
C ALA A 17 -2.68 0.74 -34.12
N LEU A 18 -2.40 2.00 -34.50
CA LEU A 18 -1.66 2.88 -33.60
C LEU A 18 -2.44 2.98 -32.26
N GLY A 19 -2.47 1.90 -31.50
CA GLY A 19 -2.65 2.00 -30.07
C GLY A 19 -1.29 2.43 -29.57
N THR A 20 -1.19 3.61 -28.97
CA THR A 20 -0.10 3.88 -28.05
C THR A 20 -0.08 2.70 -27.08
N VAL A 21 0.92 1.82 -27.16
CA VAL A 21 1.19 0.94 -26.04
C VAL A 21 1.49 1.90 -24.89
N ALA A 22 0.54 2.08 -23.99
CA ALA A 22 0.83 2.73 -22.73
C ALA A 22 2.06 2.00 -22.19
N SER A 23 3.14 2.73 -21.93
CA SER A 23 4.30 2.15 -21.29
C SER A 23 3.79 1.55 -19.98
N ALA A 24 3.66 0.23 -19.92
CA ALA A 24 3.38 -0.44 -18.67
C ALA A 24 4.56 -0.13 -17.77
N GLY A 25 4.30 0.39 -16.57
CA GLY A 25 5.35 0.59 -15.57
C GLY A 25 6.03 -0.74 -15.25
N THR A 26 7.27 -0.68 -14.76
CA THR A 26 7.95 -1.87 -14.23
C THR A 26 7.22 -2.37 -12.99
N GLU A 27 6.83 -3.64 -12.99
CA GLU A 27 6.29 -4.31 -11.80
C GLU A 27 7.43 -4.66 -10.85
N THR A 28 7.25 -4.40 -9.56
CA THR A 28 8.20 -4.79 -8.50
C THR A 28 7.44 -5.56 -7.43
N GLN A 29 7.76 -6.84 -7.29
CA GLN A 29 7.21 -7.67 -6.23
C GLN A 29 7.95 -7.39 -4.91
N LEU A 30 7.23 -6.91 -3.90
CA LEU A 30 7.81 -6.58 -2.58
C LEU A 30 7.78 -7.75 -1.59
N THR A 31 6.85 -8.69 -1.77
CA THR A 31 6.57 -9.78 -0.83
C THR A 31 6.47 -11.11 -1.59
N GLN A 32 7.16 -12.16 -1.12
CA GLN A 32 7.17 -13.48 -1.77
C GLN A 32 6.31 -14.51 -1.03
N ASP A 33 6.42 -14.60 0.30
CA ASP A 33 5.78 -15.65 1.10
C ASP A 33 4.76 -15.11 2.14
N GLU A 34 4.34 -13.85 1.98
CA GLU A 34 3.42 -13.19 2.91
C GLU A 34 1.98 -13.26 2.44
N ARG A 35 1.07 -13.54 3.38
CA ARG A 35 -0.37 -13.45 3.12
C ARG A 35 -0.86 -12.07 3.49
N LEU A 36 -1.12 -11.21 2.52
CA LEU A 36 -1.56 -9.83 2.75
C LEU A 36 -3.06 -9.73 3.05
N THR A 37 -3.44 -8.92 4.06
CA THR A 37 -4.85 -8.73 4.50
C THR A 37 -5.64 -7.69 3.70
N GLN A 38 -5.19 -7.35 2.49
CA GLN A 38 -5.77 -6.27 1.66
C GLN A 38 -5.56 -4.84 2.18
N ARG A 39 -4.82 -4.64 3.27
CA ARG A 39 -4.57 -3.31 3.85
C ARG A 39 -3.18 -2.83 3.49
N THR A 40 -3.11 -1.92 2.54
CA THR A 40 -1.89 -1.27 2.08
C THR A 40 -2.07 0.24 2.12
N ALA A 41 -0.97 0.96 2.30
CA ALA A 41 -0.91 2.40 2.12
C ALA A 41 0.38 2.73 1.35
N ILE A 42 0.32 3.74 0.49
CA ILE A 42 1.46 4.19 -0.30
C ILE A 42 1.50 5.70 -0.34
N TYR A 43 2.69 6.26 -0.16
CA TYR A 43 2.95 7.68 -0.40
C TYR A 43 4.34 7.85 -1.00
N GLY A 44 4.41 8.38 -2.22
CA GLY A 44 5.67 8.50 -2.96
C GLY A 44 6.36 7.13 -3.09
N ASN A 45 7.56 7.02 -2.54
CA ASN A 45 8.37 5.79 -2.58
C ASN A 45 8.17 4.88 -1.36
N TYR A 46 7.29 5.23 -0.42
CA TYR A 46 7.08 4.44 0.78
C TYR A 46 5.81 3.61 0.66
N VAL A 47 5.97 2.30 0.85
CA VAL A 47 4.89 1.31 0.82
C VAL A 47 4.74 0.73 2.22
N PHE A 48 3.51 0.65 2.69
CA PHE A 48 3.15 0.08 3.98
C PHE A 48 2.07 -0.98 3.82
N TRP A 49 2.12 -2.04 4.62
CA TRP A 49 1.13 -3.11 4.57
C TRP A 49 0.98 -3.83 5.91
N ILE A 50 -0.07 -4.66 6.01
CA ILE A 50 -0.30 -5.55 7.15
C ILE A 50 -0.36 -7.01 6.67
N GLU A 51 0.40 -7.88 7.32
CA GLU A 51 0.33 -9.33 7.11
C GLU A 51 -0.83 -9.98 7.90
N SER A 52 -1.46 -11.00 7.32
CA SER A 52 -2.63 -11.71 7.88
C SER A 52 -2.36 -12.53 9.13
N ALA A 53 -1.12 -12.93 9.33
CA ALA A 53 -0.76 -13.78 10.46
C ALA A 53 -0.45 -12.99 11.73
N GLY A 54 0.07 -11.76 11.60
CA GLY A 54 0.62 -11.00 12.74
C GLY A 54 -0.06 -9.67 13.03
N ASN A 55 -0.85 -9.13 12.09
CA ASN A 55 -1.38 -7.76 12.16
C ASN A 55 -0.29 -6.68 12.38
N ASP A 56 0.98 -7.01 12.28
CA ASP A 56 2.08 -6.06 12.36
C ASP A 56 2.09 -5.19 11.11
N VAL A 57 2.53 -3.96 11.27
CA VAL A 57 2.69 -3.03 10.15
C VAL A 57 4.09 -3.21 9.59
N HIS A 58 4.19 -3.29 8.27
CA HIS A 58 5.45 -3.36 7.56
C HIS A 58 5.63 -2.09 6.73
N ALA A 59 6.88 -1.70 6.52
CA ALA A 59 7.25 -0.54 5.74
C ALA A 59 8.37 -0.90 4.76
N TYR A 60 8.33 -0.32 3.56
CA TYR A 60 9.35 -0.51 2.53
C TYR A 60 9.62 0.81 1.80
N ASP A 61 10.89 1.13 1.62
CA ASP A 61 11.34 2.26 0.80
C ASP A 61 11.77 1.76 -0.58
N LEU A 62 10.99 2.08 -1.61
CA LEU A 62 11.25 1.72 -3.00
C LEU A 62 12.56 2.33 -3.54
N THR A 63 13.06 3.40 -2.92
CA THR A 63 14.30 4.07 -3.33
C THR A 63 15.53 3.31 -2.89
N THR A 64 15.50 2.79 -1.65
CA THR A 64 16.66 2.17 -1.00
C THR A 64 16.55 0.65 -0.92
N GLY A 65 15.36 0.09 -1.12
CA GLY A 65 15.06 -1.32 -0.88
C GLY A 65 14.99 -1.70 0.60
N ASN A 66 15.02 -0.72 1.51
CA ASN A 66 15.01 -0.98 2.94
C ASN A 66 13.61 -1.34 3.43
N ARG A 67 13.53 -2.42 4.20
CA ARG A 67 12.32 -2.90 4.87
C ARG A 67 12.42 -2.71 6.38
N ALA A 68 11.30 -2.36 7.01
CA ALA A 68 11.15 -2.36 8.46
C ALA A 68 9.87 -3.11 8.87
N ASP A 69 10.01 -4.04 9.80
CA ASP A 69 8.88 -4.72 10.45
C ASP A 69 8.58 -4.01 11.78
N ILE A 70 7.41 -3.42 11.89
CA ILE A 70 7.02 -2.57 13.02
C ILE A 70 6.25 -3.45 14.00
N THR A 71 6.99 -4.13 14.87
CA THR A 71 6.42 -5.11 15.81
C THR A 71 5.74 -4.45 17.01
N GLY A 72 4.67 -5.09 17.47
CA GLY A 72 3.92 -4.68 18.66
C GLY A 72 2.98 -3.50 18.41
N ASN A 73 1.84 -3.49 19.11
CA ASN A 73 0.71 -2.60 18.84
C ASN A 73 0.04 -2.92 17.50
N SER A 74 -0.27 -4.20 17.31
CA SER A 74 -0.84 -4.79 16.09
C SER A 74 -2.00 -3.96 15.55
N ALA A 75 -2.01 -3.73 14.24
CA ALA A 75 -3.02 -2.92 13.58
C ALA A 75 -4.33 -3.70 13.43
N GLY A 76 -5.36 -3.29 14.19
CA GLY A 76 -6.69 -3.88 14.14
C GLY A 76 -7.57 -3.38 12.99
N GLY A 77 -7.01 -2.59 12.05
CA GLY A 77 -7.83 -1.79 11.14
C GLY A 77 -7.05 -1.18 9.97
N LYS A 78 -7.57 -0.04 9.47
CA LYS A 78 -6.97 0.67 8.32
C LYS A 78 -5.62 1.27 8.71
N ILE A 79 -4.74 1.36 7.72
CA ILE A 79 -3.50 2.13 7.78
C ILE A 79 -3.61 3.27 6.78
N ASN A 80 -3.05 4.43 7.12
CA ASN A 80 -3.02 5.60 6.24
C ASN A 80 -1.60 6.17 6.22
N ALA A 81 -1.19 6.75 5.09
CA ALA A 81 0.17 7.22 4.89
C ALA A 81 0.21 8.65 4.34
N TYR A 82 1.17 9.42 4.82
CA TYR A 82 1.52 10.73 4.27
C TYR A 82 3.01 10.99 4.48
N GLY A 83 3.72 11.33 3.41
CA GLY A 83 5.17 11.45 3.44
C GLY A 83 5.83 10.12 3.83
N ASP A 84 6.77 10.20 4.76
CA ASP A 84 7.53 9.09 5.35
C ASP A 84 6.82 8.43 6.55
N LYS A 85 5.53 8.73 6.76
CA LYS A 85 4.78 8.29 7.94
C LYS A 85 3.61 7.38 7.57
N VAL A 86 3.38 6.40 8.44
CA VAL A 86 2.16 5.59 8.47
C VAL A 86 1.49 5.74 9.83
N VAL A 87 0.16 5.78 9.83
CA VAL A 87 -0.67 5.82 11.04
C VAL A 87 -1.66 4.67 11.04
N TRP A 88 -1.95 4.14 12.23
CA TRP A 88 -2.91 3.05 12.41
C TRP A 88 -3.56 3.09 13.79
N THR A 89 -4.67 2.36 13.92
CA THR A 89 -5.26 2.04 15.23
C THR A 89 -4.75 0.68 15.68
N GLY A 90 -4.03 0.66 16.79
CA GLY A 90 -3.42 -0.54 17.37
C GLY A 90 -4.07 -0.98 18.68
N ASP A 91 -3.30 -1.73 19.46
CA ASP A 91 -3.69 -2.24 20.79
C ASP A 91 -4.22 -1.14 21.71
N GLY A 92 -5.18 -1.50 22.57
CA GLY A 92 -5.82 -0.57 23.50
C GLY A 92 -6.65 0.50 22.81
N GLU A 93 -7.00 0.30 21.53
CA GLU A 93 -7.67 1.29 20.70
C GLU A 93 -6.92 2.61 20.73
N SER A 94 -5.60 2.55 20.59
CA SER A 94 -4.71 3.69 20.53
C SER A 94 -4.28 3.98 19.10
N VAL A 95 -4.03 5.26 18.80
CA VAL A 95 -3.48 5.69 17.52
C VAL A 95 -1.96 5.71 17.61
N TYR A 96 -1.32 5.01 16.68
CA TYR A 96 0.13 4.95 16.55
C TYR A 96 0.58 5.55 15.21
N MET A 97 1.82 6.02 15.20
CA MET A 97 2.52 6.50 14.03
C MET A 97 3.90 5.85 13.97
N TYR A 98 4.35 5.51 12.77
CA TYR A 98 5.73 5.16 12.49
C TYR A 98 6.28 6.06 11.39
N ASN A 99 7.50 6.55 11.58
CA ASN A 99 8.24 7.33 10.60
C ASN A 99 9.42 6.48 10.08
N ILE A 100 9.37 6.08 8.81
CA ILE A 100 10.39 5.17 8.23
C ILE A 100 11.76 5.85 8.09
N SER A 101 11.81 7.15 7.79
CA SER A 101 13.06 7.88 7.61
C SER A 101 13.86 8.02 8.91
N THR A 102 13.20 7.98 10.06
CA THR A 102 13.82 8.08 11.39
C THR A 102 13.80 6.78 12.19
N GLY A 103 13.02 5.79 11.76
CA GLY A 103 12.81 4.53 12.49
C GLY A 103 11.97 4.67 13.76
N ASN A 104 11.33 5.82 13.98
CA ASN A 104 10.63 6.11 15.24
C ASN A 104 9.15 5.67 15.20
N LYS A 105 8.75 4.88 16.20
CA LYS A 105 7.35 4.56 16.53
C LYS A 105 6.88 5.43 17.68
N THR A 106 5.67 5.99 17.60
CA THR A 106 5.11 6.86 18.63
C THR A 106 3.61 6.60 18.80
N MET A 107 3.14 6.48 20.04
CA MET A 107 1.71 6.54 20.35
C MET A 107 1.26 8.00 20.33
N ILE A 108 0.28 8.32 19.49
CA ILE A 108 -0.21 9.68 19.29
C ILE A 108 -1.38 10.00 20.23
N ALA A 109 -2.28 9.03 20.43
CA ALA A 109 -3.42 9.21 21.31
C ALA A 109 -3.92 7.86 21.84
N ASP A 110 -4.35 7.85 23.09
CA ASP A 110 -4.95 6.70 23.77
C ASP A 110 -6.49 6.74 23.70
N GLY A 111 -7.14 5.58 23.56
CA GLY A 111 -8.60 5.46 23.42
C GLY A 111 -9.17 6.22 22.22
N ARG A 112 -8.47 6.20 21.08
CA ARG A 112 -8.81 6.85 19.81
C ARG A 112 -8.74 5.87 18.63
N ARG A 113 -9.63 6.03 17.65
CA ARG A 113 -9.73 5.12 16.49
C ARG A 113 -9.79 5.89 15.17
N VAL A 114 -9.69 5.14 14.07
CA VAL A 114 -9.90 5.63 12.70
C VAL A 114 -9.00 6.84 12.39
N ALA A 115 -7.70 6.66 12.60
CA ALA A 115 -6.73 7.70 12.36
C ALA A 115 -6.51 7.94 10.86
N ASP A 116 -6.41 9.20 10.45
CA ASP A 116 -5.98 9.61 9.12
C ASP A 116 -4.95 10.74 9.22
N ILE A 117 -4.11 10.89 8.20
CA ILE A 117 -2.96 11.80 8.21
C ILE A 117 -2.85 12.59 6.90
N TYR A 118 -2.62 13.89 7.02
CA TYR A 118 -2.31 14.77 5.89
C TYR A 118 -1.38 15.90 6.32
N GLY A 119 -0.21 16.01 5.69
CA GLY A 119 0.80 16.97 6.13
C GLY A 119 1.27 16.66 7.55
N ASN A 120 1.18 17.66 8.41
CA ASN A 120 1.45 17.55 9.85
C ASN A 120 0.17 17.37 10.68
N TYR A 121 -0.98 17.20 10.03
CA TYR A 121 -2.27 17.03 10.71
C TYR A 121 -2.63 15.56 10.81
N MET A 122 -3.13 15.18 11.97
CA MET A 122 -3.70 13.85 12.22
C MET A 122 -5.11 14.03 12.77
N VAL A 123 -6.06 13.30 12.21
CA VAL A 123 -7.45 13.27 12.68
C VAL A 123 -7.77 11.87 13.18
N TYR A 124 -8.58 11.79 14.24
CA TYR A 124 -9.00 10.53 14.84
C TYR A 124 -10.33 10.72 15.55
N THR A 125 -11.11 9.64 15.65
CA THR A 125 -12.40 9.65 16.37
C THR A 125 -12.21 9.19 17.80
N ASN A 126 -13.04 9.71 18.69
CA ASN A 126 -13.07 9.27 20.07
C ASN A 126 -13.78 7.91 20.20
N ASN A 127 -13.32 7.07 21.12
CA ASN A 127 -13.98 5.82 21.44
C ASN A 127 -14.91 6.03 22.64
N TYR A 128 -16.09 6.60 22.40
CA TYR A 128 -17.11 6.66 23.43
C TYR A 128 -17.95 5.38 23.37
N HIS A 129 -17.83 4.56 24.42
CA HIS A 129 -18.90 3.67 24.81
C HIS A 129 -20.04 4.54 25.37
N PHE A 130 -21.23 4.45 24.77
CA PHE A 130 -22.43 4.95 25.43
C PHE A 130 -22.70 4.00 26.60
N ASP A 131 -22.32 4.40 27.81
CA ASP A 131 -22.91 3.79 29.00
C ASP A 131 -24.38 4.25 29.04
N VAL A 132 -25.28 3.36 28.66
CA VAL A 132 -26.74 3.46 28.81
C VAL A 132 -27.18 2.90 30.16
#